data_AF-A0A3N9UBM1-F1
#
_entry.id   AF-A0A3N9UBM1-F1
#
_cell.length_a   1.000
_cell.length_b   1.000
_cell.length_c   1.000
_cell.angle_alpha   90.00
_cell.angle_beta   90.00
_cell.angle_gamma   90.00
#
_symmetry.space_group_name_H-M   'P 1'
#
loop_
_entity.id
_entity.type
_entity.pdbx_description
1 polymer ?
#
loop_
_entity_poly.entity_id
_entity_poly.type
_entity_poly.pdbx_seq_one_letter_code
_entity_poly.pdbx_strand_id
1 'polypeptide(L)'
;MAILENWEKWTSFLGDQVKNAQEMGMPKQVIDTTAKQIGDYLAKNVDPKNEQERVLADLWSVAADEEKHALANCVVKLVQSRKLQ
;
A
#
# COMPACT_ATOMS: atom_id res chain seq x y z
N MET A 1 2.77 -21.70 3.14
CA MET A 1 2.56 -21.38 1.71
C MET A 1 1.52 -20.28 1.46
N ALA A 2 0.51 -20.07 2.32
CA ALA A 2 -0.51 -19.00 2.15
C ALA A 2 -0.06 -17.57 2.57
N ILE A 3 1.14 -17.41 3.12
CA ILE A 3 1.58 -16.17 3.80
C ILE A 3 2.19 -15.15 2.81
N LEU A 4 2.97 -15.60 1.83
CA LEU A 4 3.46 -14.75 0.72
C LEU A 4 2.32 -14.34 -0.22
N GLU A 5 1.29 -15.17 -0.30
CA GLU A 5 0.15 -15.00 -1.20
C GLU A 5 -0.67 -13.74 -0.87
N ASN A 6 -0.82 -13.37 0.41
CA ASN A 6 -1.63 -12.23 0.81
C ASN A 6 -0.97 -10.88 0.50
N TRP A 7 0.33 -10.77 0.74
CA TRP A 7 1.09 -9.56 0.43
C TRP A 7 1.17 -9.32 -1.08
N GLU A 8 1.47 -10.36 -1.86
CA GLU A 8 1.51 -10.23 -3.32
C GLU A 8 0.14 -9.93 -3.93
N LYS A 9 -0.93 -10.56 -3.44
CA LYS A 9 -2.30 -10.24 -3.87
C LYS A 9 -2.68 -8.79 -3.55
N TRP A 10 -2.37 -8.33 -2.34
CA TRP A 10 -2.67 -6.98 -1.91
C TRP A 10 -1.88 -5.94 -2.72
N THR A 11 -0.57 -6.13 -2.88
CA THR A 11 0.28 -5.21 -3.66
C THR A 11 -0.10 -5.18 -5.15
N SER A 12 -0.49 -6.33 -5.71
CA SER A 12 -0.98 -6.42 -7.08
C SER A 12 -2.29 -5.63 -7.27
N PHE A 13 -3.26 -5.84 -6.37
CA PHE A 13 -4.53 -5.10 -6.33
C PHE A 13 -4.31 -3.59 -6.19
N LEU A 14 -3.44 -3.18 -5.27
CA LEU A 14 -3.09 -1.78 -5.07
C LEU A 14 -2.46 -1.18 -6.33
N GLY A 15 -1.56 -1.91 -6.98
CA GLY A 15 -0.95 -1.49 -8.24
C GLY A 15 -1.96 -1.31 -9.38
N ASP A 16 -2.99 -2.16 -9.48
CA ASP A 16 -4.06 -2.00 -10.48
C ASP A 16 -4.93 -0.77 -10.19
N GLN A 17 -5.29 -0.55 -8.93
CA GLN A 17 -6.06 0.63 -8.52
C GLN A 17 -5.30 1.93 -8.80
N VAL A 18 -4.00 1.95 -8.46
CA VAL A 18 -3.10 3.08 -8.75
C VAL A 18 -3.02 3.35 -10.25
N LYS A 19 -2.79 2.33 -11.07
CA LYS A 19 -2.67 2.45 -12.52
C LYS A 19 -3.95 3.03 -13.13
N ASN A 20 -5.11 2.47 -12.77
CA ASN A 20 -6.40 2.94 -13.25
C ASN A 20 -6.63 4.43 -12.90
N ALA A 21 -6.28 4.84 -11.68
CA ALA A 21 -6.46 6.21 -11.23
C ALA A 21 -5.46 7.20 -11.88
N GLN A 22 -4.27 6.74 -12.27
CA GLN A 22 -3.34 7.53 -13.10
C GLN A 22 -3.83 7.68 -14.54
N GLU A 23 -4.34 6.61 -15.15
CA GLU A 23 -4.90 6.65 -16.51
C GLU A 23 -6.10 7.60 -16.61
N MET A 24 -6.86 7.74 -15.53
CA MET A 24 -7.95 8.73 -15.42
C MET A 24 -7.48 10.17 -15.13
N GLY A 25 -6.17 10.43 -15.06
CA GLY A 25 -5.62 11.77 -14.87
C GLY A 25 -5.80 12.35 -13.46
N MET A 26 -5.94 11.51 -12.43
CA MET A 26 -6.20 11.93 -11.04
C MET A 26 -5.05 11.61 -10.07
N PRO A 27 -3.81 12.10 -10.30
CA PRO A 27 -2.61 11.69 -9.57
C PRO A 27 -2.63 12.02 -8.06
N LYS A 28 -3.28 13.13 -7.67
CA LYS A 28 -3.36 13.54 -6.26
C LYS A 28 -4.33 12.66 -5.46
N GLN A 29 -5.44 12.30 -6.10
CA GLN A 29 -6.50 11.47 -5.52
C GLN A 29 -6.05 10.01 -5.36
N VAL A 30 -5.11 9.55 -6.19
CA VAL A 30 -4.44 8.24 -6.06
C VAL A 30 -3.76 8.10 -4.72
N ILE A 31 -3.04 9.12 -4.26
CA ILE A 31 -2.23 9.04 -3.03
C ILE A 31 -3.14 8.96 -1.81
N ASP A 32 -4.17 9.82 -1.74
CA ASP A 32 -5.14 9.81 -0.65
C ASP A 32 -5.92 8.50 -0.59
N THR A 33 -6.32 7.99 -1.76
CA THR A 33 -7.01 6.70 -1.87
C THR A 33 -6.10 5.55 -1.44
N THR A 34 -4.82 5.60 -1.79
CA THR A 34 -3.84 4.57 -1.41
C THR A 34 -3.54 4.62 0.09
N ALA A 35 -3.41 5.80 0.69
CA ALA A 35 -3.25 5.95 2.13
C ALA A 35 -4.43 5.33 2.89
N LYS A 36 -5.66 5.58 2.42
CA LYS A 36 -6.87 4.94 2.97
C LYS A 36 -6.85 3.42 2.81
N GLN A 37 -6.47 2.92 1.64
CA GLN A 37 -6.34 1.49 1.36
C GLN A 37 -5.31 0.79 2.26
N ILE A 38 -4.17 1.43 2.52
CA ILE A 38 -3.15 0.93 3.46
C ILE A 38 -3.72 0.88 4.87
N GLY A 39 -4.34 1.96 5.33
CA GLY A 39 -5.01 2.01 6.64
C GLY A 39 -6.07 0.91 6.80
N ASP A 40 -6.94 0.73 5.80
CA ASP A 40 -7.98 -0.29 5.78
C ASP A 40 -7.39 -1.72 5.78
N TYR A 41 -6.30 -1.93 5.05
CA TYR A 41 -5.62 -3.23 4.98
C TYR A 41 -4.94 -3.58 6.31
N LEU A 42 -4.26 -2.62 6.94
CA LEU A 42 -3.63 -2.80 8.24
C LEU A 42 -4.67 -2.98 9.35
N ALA A 43 -5.78 -2.24 9.31
CA ALA A 43 -6.88 -2.38 10.27
C ALA A 43 -7.59 -3.75 10.17
N LYS A 44 -7.68 -4.33 8.97
CA LYS A 44 -8.25 -5.67 8.75
C LYS A 44 -7.27 -6.80 9.07
N ASN A 45 -5.97 -6.54 9.01
CA ASN A 45 -4.91 -7.51 9.31
C ASN A 45 -4.18 -7.11 10.60
N VAL A 46 -4.91 -7.16 11.71
CA VAL A 46 -4.44 -6.78 13.07
C VAL A 46 -3.22 -7.58 13.52
N ASP A 47 -3.03 -8.79 12.98
CA ASP A 47 -1.83 -9.59 13.18
C ASP A 47 -1.07 -9.74 11.85
N PRO A 48 0.06 -9.03 11.67
CA PRO A 48 0.81 -9.08 10.43
C PRO A 48 1.34 -10.50 10.21
N LYS A 49 0.99 -11.09 9.07
CA LYS A 49 1.21 -12.52 8.78
C LYS A 49 2.61 -12.81 8.25
N ASN A 50 3.33 -11.77 7.84
CA ASN A 50 4.72 -11.82 7.37
C ASN A 50 5.51 -10.58 7.83
N GLU A 51 6.83 -10.63 7.65
CA GLU A 51 7.74 -9.56 8.06
C GLU A 51 7.49 -8.25 7.30
N GLN A 52 7.08 -8.30 6.03
CA GLN A 52 6.80 -7.11 5.22
C GLN A 52 5.59 -6.34 5.75
N GLU A 53 4.49 -7.05 6.02
CA GLU A 53 3.28 -6.52 6.66
C GLU A 53 3.60 -5.96 8.05
N ARG A 54 4.45 -6.65 8.82
CA ARG A 54 4.84 -6.21 10.17
C ARG A 54 5.62 -4.91 10.13
N VAL A 55 6.64 -4.79 9.28
CA VAL A 55 7.41 -3.55 9.14
C VAL A 55 6.52 -2.40 8.68
N LEU A 56 5.61 -2.64 7.72
CA LEU A 56 4.68 -1.61 7.28
C LEU A 56 3.73 -1.17 8.40
N ALA A 57 3.20 -2.13 9.18
CA ALA A 57 2.31 -1.85 10.31
C ALA A 57 3.01 -1.05 11.41
N ASP A 58 4.23 -1.44 11.78
CA ASP A 58 5.03 -0.78 12.81
C ASP A 58 5.32 0.68 12.40
N LEU A 59 5.79 0.90 11.17
CA LEU A 59 6.04 2.24 10.62
C LEU A 59 4.76 3.09 10.56
N TRP A 60 3.65 2.50 10.12
CA TRP A 60 2.37 3.21 10.03
C TRP A 60 1.80 3.58 11.40
N SER A 61 2.06 2.76 12.43
CA SER A 61 1.53 2.97 13.78
C SER A 61 2.15 4.18 14.50
N VAL A 62 3.41 4.51 14.18
CA VAL A 62 4.16 5.61 14.80
C VAL A 62 4.17 6.89 13.95
N ALA A 63 3.73 6.80 12.69
CA ALA A 63 3.76 7.91 11.74
C ALA A 63 2.66 8.96 12.01
N ALA A 64 3.03 10.24 11.93
CA ALA A 64 2.11 11.36 11.81
C ALA A 64 1.38 11.34 10.45
N ASP A 65 0.36 12.17 10.27
CA ASP A 65 -0.47 12.14 9.06
C ASP A 65 0.33 12.46 7.78
N GLU A 66 1.23 13.43 7.84
CA GLU A 66 2.14 13.76 6.73
C GLU A 66 3.08 12.60 6.39
N GLU A 67 3.55 11.88 7.41
CA GLU A 67 4.44 10.72 7.27
C GLU A 67 3.70 9.51 6.70
N LYS A 68 2.43 9.29 7.09
CA LYS A 68 1.55 8.28 6.48
C LYS A 68 1.30 8.56 5.01
N HIS A 69 1.11 9.84 4.64
CA HIS A 69 1.02 10.23 3.23
C HIS A 69 2.31 9.97 2.46
N ALA A 70 3.46 10.28 3.03
CA ALA A 70 4.76 9.98 2.43
C ALA A 70 4.98 8.47 2.29
N LEU A 71 4.63 7.69 3.31
CA LEU A 71 4.71 6.24 3.31
C LEU A 71 3.79 5.63 2.25
N ALA A 72 2.55 6.12 2.11
CA ALA A 72 1.63 5.71 1.06
C ALA A 72 2.20 6.00 -0.34
N ASN A 73 2.82 7.15 -0.54
CA ASN A 73 3.48 7.50 -1.80
C ASN A 73 4.64 6.54 -2.13
N CYS A 74 5.46 6.17 -1.13
CA CYS A 74 6.50 5.18 -1.30
C CYS A 74 5.95 3.80 -1.70
N VAL A 75 4.85 3.36 -1.07
CA VAL A 75 4.18 2.10 -1.42
C VAL A 75 3.64 2.14 -2.86
N VAL A 76 3.01 3.25 -3.28
CA VAL A 76 2.56 3.46 -4.68
C VAL A 76 3.72 3.28 -5.66
N LYS A 77 4.85 3.93 -5.41
CA LYS A 77 6.04 3.82 -6.27
C LYS A 77 6.59 2.40 -6.28
N LEU A 78 6.63 1.74 -5.12
CA LEU A 78 7.11 0.36 -5.00
C LEU A 78 6.27 -0.62 -5.84
N VAL A 79 4.94 -0.53 -5.78
CA VAL A 79 4.06 -1.42 -6.55
C VAL A 79 4.13 -1.14 -8.06
N GLN A 80 4.35 0.11 -8.46
CA GLN A 80 4.59 0.48 -9.85
C GLN A 80 5.92 -0.07 -10.37
N SER A 81 7.01 0.07 -9.60
CA SER A 81 8.33 -0.44 -9.99
C SER A 81 8.35 -1.96 -10.13
N ARG A 82 7.61 -2.70 -9.29
CA ARG A 82 7.50 -4.17 -9.40
C ARG A 82 6.75 -4.65 -10.64
N LYS A 83 5.82 -3.86 -11.20
CA LYS A 83 5.11 -4.22 -12.44
C LYS A 83 5.91 -3.93 -13.72
N LEU A 84 7.04 -3.23 -13.60
CA LEU A 84 7.93 -2.88 -14.72
C LEU A 84 9.10 -3.87 -14.91
N GLN A 85 9.17 -4.91 -14.08
CA GLN A 85 10.11 -6.04 -14.19
C GLN A 85 9.36 -7.29 -14.62
#